data_AF-A0A7C7W9B8-F1
#
_entry.id   AF-A0A7C7W9B8-F1
#
_cell.length_a   1.000
_cell.length_b   1.000
_cell.length_c   1.000
_cell.angle_alpha   90.00
_cell.angle_beta   90.00
_cell.angle_gamma   90.00
#
_symmetry.space_group_name_H-M   'P 1'
#
loop_
_entity.id
_entity.type
_entity.pdbx_description
1 polymer ?
#
loop_
_entity_poly.entity_id
_entity_poly.type
_entity_poly.pdbx_seq_one_letter_code
_entity_poly.pdbx_strand_id
1 'polypeptide(L)'
;MSLQDYLQDNLPRYLDLLREWVQINSFTANPAGVDAVGERIAAAFADLGFTAEYIPSINPDFGHHLVLTRPGSGERKLGLISHLDTVFPPEEEEANDFHWRVVGDKYRADICV
;
A
#
# COMPACT_ATOMS: atom_id res chain seq x y z
N MET A 1 -3.57 26.52 10.09
CA MET A 1 -3.25 25.64 8.95
C MET A 1 -4.51 24.89 8.58
N SER A 2 -4.95 25.01 7.34
CA SER A 2 -6.10 24.27 6.83
C SER A 2 -5.72 22.80 6.59
N LEU A 3 -6.72 21.91 6.44
CA LEU A 3 -6.46 20.53 6.01
C LEU A 3 -5.79 20.50 4.62
N GLN A 4 -6.15 21.43 3.74
CA GLN A 4 -5.55 21.53 2.40
C GLN A 4 -4.07 21.89 2.49
N ASP A 5 -3.72 22.87 3.33
CA ASP A 5 -2.32 23.28 3.54
C ASP A 5 -1.50 22.09 4.05
N TYR A 6 -2.02 21.36 5.06
CA TYR A 6 -1.36 20.18 5.61
C TYR A 6 -1.10 19.10 4.54
N LEU A 7 -2.12 18.79 3.72
CA LEU A 7 -1.99 17.78 2.67
C LEU A 7 -1.02 18.21 1.58
N GLN A 8 -1.01 19.50 1.22
CA GLN A 8 -0.06 20.04 0.24
C GLN A 8 1.38 19.98 0.76
N ASP A 9 1.61 20.40 2.02
CA ASP A 9 2.93 20.37 2.65
C ASP A 9 3.47 18.94 2.79
N ASN A 10 2.59 17.95 2.97
CA ASN A 10 2.96 16.55 3.13
C ASN A 10 2.92 15.74 1.83
N LEU A 11 2.46 16.31 0.71
CA LEU A 11 2.34 15.60 -0.57
C LEU A 11 3.66 14.92 -1.00
N PRO A 12 4.85 15.56 -0.91
CA PRO A 12 6.10 14.90 -1.27
C PRO A 12 6.34 13.60 -0.50
N ARG A 13 6.07 13.61 0.81
CA ARG A 13 6.20 12.43 1.67
C ARG A 13 5.23 11.32 1.28
N TYR A 14 3.99 11.66 0.95
CA TYR A 14 3.00 10.66 0.51
C TYR A 14 3.36 10.05 -0.84
N LEU A 15 3.91 10.85 -1.76
CA LEU A 15 4.38 10.36 -3.05
C LEU A 15 5.60 9.46 -2.91
N ASP A 16 6.51 9.74 -1.96
CA ASP A 16 7.63 8.85 -1.67
C ASP A 16 7.16 7.51 -1.09
N LEU A 17 6.21 7.52 -0.15
CA LEU A 17 5.59 6.29 0.36
C LEU A 17 4.92 5.50 -0.77
N LEU A 18 4.14 6.18 -1.61
CA LEU A 18 3.49 5.55 -2.75
C LEU A 18 4.53 4.93 -3.69
N ARG A 19 5.60 5.67 -4.03
CA ARG A 19 6.70 5.16 -4.86
C ARG A 19 7.34 3.91 -4.26
N GLU A 20 7.61 3.89 -2.96
CA GLU A 20 8.18 2.71 -2.30
C GLU A 20 7.26 1.49 -2.36
N TRP A 21 5.94 1.69 -2.22
CA TRP A 21 4.98 0.59 -2.25
C TRP A 21 4.78 0.05 -3.66
N VAL A 22 4.60 0.92 -4.66
CA VAL A 22 4.32 0.51 -6.05
C VAL A 22 5.55 0.00 -6.81
N GLN A 23 6.75 0.13 -6.24
CA GLN A 23 7.97 -0.49 -6.76
C GLN A 23 8.09 -1.98 -6.37
N ILE A 24 7.15 -2.52 -5.60
CA ILE A 24 7.10 -3.92 -5.24
C ILE A 24 6.03 -4.58 -6.10
N ASN A 25 6.42 -5.60 -6.87
CA ASN A 25 5.44 -6.43 -7.57
C ASN A 25 4.59 -7.20 -6.55
N SER A 26 3.35 -6.76 -6.29
CA SER A 26 2.40 -7.49 -5.45
C SER A 26 1.34 -8.20 -6.29
N PHE A 27 1.72 -8.87 -7.37
CA PHE A 27 0.79 -9.72 -8.15
C PHE A 27 0.01 -10.68 -7.22
N THR A 28 -1.28 -10.93 -7.50
CA THR A 28 -2.14 -11.78 -6.65
C THR A 28 -1.52 -13.14 -6.33
N ALA A 29 -0.83 -13.77 -7.28
CA ALA A 29 -0.15 -15.06 -7.07
C ALA A 29 1.34 -14.93 -6.69
N ASN A 30 1.78 -13.74 -6.27
CA ASN A 30 3.08 -13.46 -5.69
C ASN A 30 2.91 -13.11 -4.20
N PRO A 31 2.72 -14.12 -3.32
CA PRO A 31 2.46 -13.89 -1.89
C PRO A 31 3.61 -13.13 -1.20
N ALA A 32 4.86 -13.36 -1.62
CA ALA A 32 6.02 -12.65 -1.08
C ALA A 32 5.97 -11.14 -1.39
N GLY A 33 5.51 -10.77 -2.58
CA GLY A 33 5.31 -9.37 -2.96
C GLY A 33 4.17 -8.70 -2.19
N VAL A 34 3.05 -9.39 -2.03
CA VAL A 34 1.90 -8.93 -1.23
C VAL A 34 2.31 -8.70 0.23
N ASP A 35 3.01 -9.67 0.83
CA ASP A 35 3.48 -9.57 2.21
C ASP A 35 4.48 -8.41 2.38
N ALA A 36 5.39 -8.23 1.42
CA ALA A 36 6.36 -7.13 1.44
C ALA A 36 5.68 -5.74 1.39
N VAL A 37 4.64 -5.55 0.55
CA VAL A 37 3.85 -4.31 0.56
C VAL A 37 3.12 -4.14 1.90
N GLY A 38 2.55 -5.22 2.43
CA GLY A 38 1.89 -5.22 3.74
C GLY A 38 2.80 -4.75 4.87
N GLU A 39 4.04 -5.22 4.92
CA GLU A 39 5.04 -4.79 5.90
C GLU A 39 5.36 -3.29 5.80
N ARG A 40 5.48 -2.75 4.59
CA ARG A 40 5.76 -1.31 4.37
C ARG A 40 4.60 -0.43 4.82
N ILE A 41 3.37 -0.86 4.54
CA ILE A 41 2.16 -0.15 4.99
C ILE A 41 2.04 -0.23 6.52
N ALA A 42 2.25 -1.42 7.11
CA ALA A 42 2.22 -1.59 8.55
C ALA A 42 3.25 -0.68 9.25
N ALA A 43 4.46 -0.58 8.71
CA ALA A 43 5.49 0.33 9.22
C ALA A 43 5.05 1.81 9.16
N ALA A 44 4.49 2.25 8.03
CA ALA A 44 4.00 3.64 7.89
C ALA A 44 2.84 3.97 8.84
N PHE A 45 2.01 2.97 9.18
CA PHE A 45 0.88 3.13 10.09
C PHE A 45 1.26 2.98 11.57
N ALA A 46 2.37 2.31 11.88
CA ALA A 46 2.88 2.18 13.25
C ALA A 46 3.18 3.56 13.86
N ASP A 47 3.78 4.47 13.09
CA ASP A 47 4.05 5.86 13.51
C ASP A 47 2.76 6.66 13.79
N LEU A 48 1.64 6.21 13.25
CA LEU A 48 0.31 6.78 13.49
C LEU A 48 -0.41 6.12 14.68
N GLY A 49 0.24 5.19 15.38
CA GLY A 49 -0.30 4.49 16.55
C GLY A 49 -1.20 3.29 16.22
N PHE A 50 -1.10 2.72 15.01
CA PHE A 50 -1.79 1.49 14.66
C PHE A 50 -0.98 0.25 15.05
N THR A 51 -1.68 -0.82 15.39
CA THR A 51 -1.13 -2.17 15.57
C THR A 51 -1.48 -3.02 14.35
N ALA A 52 -0.50 -3.76 13.83
CA ALA A 52 -0.68 -4.66 12.70
C ALA A 52 -0.89 -6.11 13.15
N GLU A 53 -1.81 -6.79 12.47
CA GLU A 53 -1.98 -8.24 12.51
C GLU A 53 -1.95 -8.78 11.08
N TYR A 54 -1.21 -9.86 10.87
CA TYR A 54 -1.08 -10.53 9.58
C TYR A 54 -1.85 -11.85 9.64
N ILE A 55 -2.99 -11.91 8.96
CA ILE A 55 -3.88 -13.06 8.98
C ILE A 55 -3.60 -13.90 7.73
N PRO A 56 -3.19 -15.17 7.86
CA PRO A 56 -2.91 -16.01 6.70
C PRO A 56 -4.19 -16.21 5.87
N SER A 57 -4.04 -16.14 4.54
CA SER A 57 -5.13 -16.47 3.63
C SER A 57 -5.54 -17.94 3.78
N ILE A 58 -6.83 -18.23 3.54
CA ILE A 58 -7.32 -19.62 3.47
C ILE A 58 -6.68 -20.34 2.27
N ASN A 59 -6.37 -19.62 1.19
CA ASN A 59 -5.60 -20.13 0.09
C ASN A 59 -4.10 -19.89 0.36
N PRO A 60 -3.27 -20.95 0.50
CA PRO A 60 -1.83 -20.80 0.75
C PRO A 60 -1.06 -20.17 -0.41
N ASP A 61 -1.66 -20.06 -1.60
CA ASP A 61 -1.04 -19.40 -2.75
C ASP A 61 -1.09 -17.86 -2.68
N PHE A 62 -1.83 -17.30 -1.72
CA PHE A 62 -2.02 -15.85 -1.56
C PHE A 62 -1.35 -15.31 -0.30
N GLY A 63 -0.94 -14.03 -0.35
CA GLY A 63 -0.33 -13.34 0.79
C GLY A 63 -1.30 -13.14 1.97
N HIS A 64 -0.76 -12.64 3.08
CA HIS A 64 -1.51 -12.38 4.29
C HIS A 64 -2.47 -11.20 4.11
N HIS A 65 -3.62 -11.27 4.78
CA HIS A 65 -4.46 -10.11 5.00
C HIS A 65 -3.85 -9.25 6.11
N LEU A 66 -3.58 -7.99 5.82
CA LEU A 66 -3.13 -7.01 6.82
C LEU A 66 -4.33 -6.35 7.50
N VAL A 67 -4.42 -6.48 8.81
CA VAL A 67 -5.40 -5.76 9.64
C VAL A 67 -4.67 -4.73 10.49
N LEU A 68 -5.06 -3.46 10.33
CA LEU A 68 -4.53 -2.34 11.10
C LEU A 68 -5.59 -1.79 12.04
N THR A 69 -5.30 -1.81 13.34
CA THR A 69 -6.22 -1.32 14.38
C THR A 69 -5.59 -0.18 15.16
N ARG A 70 -6.36 0.88 15.42
CA ARG A 70 -5.98 1.94 16.37
C ARG A 70 -7.19 2.31 17.25
N PRO A 71 -7.04 2.35 18.58
CA PRO A 71 -8.11 2.81 19.45
C PRO A 71 -8.38 4.30 19.24
N GLY A 72 -9.66 4.64 19.04
CA GLY A 72 -10.14 6.03 19.04
C GLY A 72 -10.73 6.41 20.40
N SER A 73 -11.07 7.69 20.58
CA SER A 73 -11.72 8.21 21.79
C SER A 73 -13.25 8.31 21.67
N GLY A 74 -13.81 8.02 20.50
CA GLY A 74 -15.26 8.09 20.24
C GLY A 74 -15.95 6.73 20.34
N GLU A 75 -17.29 6.76 20.37
CA GLU A 75 -18.11 5.54 20.47
C GLU A 75 -18.29 4.80 19.13
N ARG A 76 -17.97 5.46 18.01
CA ARG A 76 -18.13 4.91 16.66
C ARG A 76 -16.88 4.15 16.21
N LYS A 77 -17.10 3.08 15.45
CA LYS A 77 -16.05 2.31 14.77
C LYS A 77 -16.07 2.65 13.29
N LEU A 78 -14.88 2.88 12.71
CA LEU A 78 -14.69 3.06 11.27
C LEU A 78 -13.94 1.85 10.72
N GLY A 79 -14.45 1.27 9.64
CA GLY A 79 -13.77 0.23 8.87
C GLY A 79 -13.42 0.76 7.49
N LEU A 80 -12.14 0.66 7.12
CA LEU A 80 -11.63 1.02 5.80
C LEU A 80 -11.07 -0.27 5.18
N ILE A 81 -11.46 -0.55 3.94
CA ILE A 81 -11.09 -1.77 3.24
C ILE A 81 -10.46 -1.38 1.90
N SER A 82 -9.32 -2.02 1.59
CA SER A 82 -8.57 -1.90 0.34
C SER A 82 -7.89 -3.26 0.08
N HIS A 83 -7.24 -3.42 -1.06
CA HIS A 83 -6.45 -4.61 -1.41
C HIS A 83 -5.00 -4.20 -1.67
N LEU A 84 -4.06 -5.12 -1.43
CA LEU A 84 -2.63 -4.89 -1.62
C LEU A 84 -2.12 -5.45 -2.95
N ASP A 85 -2.87 -6.40 -3.50
CA ASP A 85 -2.46 -7.18 -4.65
C ASP A 85 -2.89 -6.55 -5.97
N THR A 86 -2.32 -7.09 -7.04
CA THR A 86 -2.24 -6.42 -8.35
C THR A 86 -2.35 -7.45 -9.46
N VAL A 87 -2.60 -6.98 -10.68
CA VAL A 87 -3.04 -7.86 -11.77
C VAL A 87 -1.93 -8.38 -12.67
N PHE A 88 -0.71 -7.83 -12.60
CA PHE A 88 0.38 -8.17 -13.53
C PHE A 88 1.47 -8.99 -12.84
N PRO A 89 1.82 -10.17 -13.39
CA PRO A 89 2.90 -10.99 -12.87
C PRO A 89 4.28 -10.36 -13.17
N PRO A 90 5.35 -10.80 -12.48
CA PRO A 90 6.71 -10.26 -12.68
C PRO A 90 7.20 -10.31 -14.13
N GLU A 91 6.80 -11.32 -14.91
CA GLU A 91 7.18 -11.44 -16.31
C GLU A 91 6.57 -10.33 -17.18
N GLU A 92 5.33 -9.93 -16.91
CA GLU A 92 4.68 -8.81 -17.60
C GLU A 92 5.28 -7.48 -17.14
N GLU A 93 5.65 -7.37 -15.86
CA GLU A 93 6.37 -6.19 -15.34
C GLU A 93 7.69 -5.96 -16.10
N GLU A 94 8.49 -7.01 -16.24
CA GLU A 94 9.76 -6.96 -16.95
C GLU A 94 9.56 -6.69 -18.44
N ALA A 95 8.63 -7.40 -19.10
CA ALA A 95 8.40 -7.28 -20.53
C ALA A 95 7.91 -5.89 -20.97
N ASN A 96 7.18 -5.19 -20.09
CA ASN A 96 6.59 -3.89 -20.39
C ASN A 96 7.33 -2.71 -19.73
N ASP A 97 8.46 -2.97 -19.06
CA ASP A 97 9.27 -1.98 -18.34
C ASP A 97 8.41 -1.14 -17.39
N PHE A 98 7.72 -1.85 -16.51
CA PHE A 98 6.81 -1.33 -15.52
C PHE A 98 7.60 -0.74 -14.33
N HIS A 99 7.56 0.58 -14.18
CA HIS A 99 8.27 1.30 -13.12
C HIS A 99 7.68 2.69 -12.86
N TRP A 100 8.00 3.24 -11.68
CA TRP A 100 7.61 4.60 -11.29
C TRP A 100 8.12 5.66 -12.28
N ARG A 101 7.20 6.40 -12.91
CA ARG A 101 7.50 7.49 -13.84
C ARG A 101 6.67 8.72 -13.51
N VAL A 102 7.32 9.89 -13.54
CA VAL A 102 6.65 11.19 -13.40
C VAL A 102 6.53 11.83 -14.76
N VAL A 103 5.32 12.14 -15.20
CA VAL A 103 5.03 12.77 -16.50
C VAL A 103 4.19 14.03 -16.26
N GLY A 104 4.87 15.18 -16.14
CA GLY A 104 4.22 16.42 -15.75
C GLY A 104 3.67 16.33 -14.33
N ASP A 105 2.36 16.47 -14.18
CA ASP A 105 1.61 16.34 -12.93
C ASP A 105 1.07 14.92 -12.68
N LYS A 106 1.41 13.95 -13.54
CA LYS A 106 0.95 12.57 -13.45
C LYS A 106 2.03 11.64 -12.93
N TYR A 107 1.67 10.84 -11.95
CA TYR A 107 2.48 9.74 -11.43
C TYR A 107 1.97 8.45 -12.05
N ARG A 108 2.86 7.72 -12.71
CA ARG A 108 2.56 6.42 -13.31
C ARG A 108 3.35 5.39 -12.54
N ALA A 109 2.65 4.39 -12.07
CA ALA A 109 3.23 3.16 -11.60
C ALA A 109 2.29 2.06 -12.04
N ASP A 110 2.85 0.88 -12.13
CA ASP A 110 2.08 -0.33 -12.20
C ASP A 110 1.53 -0.50 -10.79
N ILE A 111 0.22 -0.73 -10.70
CA ILE A 111 -0.63 -0.89 -9.51
C ILE A 111 -1.71 0.19 -9.37
N CYS A 112 -2.96 -0.28 -9.54
CA CYS A 112 -4.16 0.32 -8.96
C CYS A 112 -4.08 0.21 -7.43
N VAL A 113 -4.08 1.35 -6.73
CA VAL A 113 -4.34 1.46 -5.28
C VAL A 113 -5.84 1.46 -5.02
#